data_AF-A0A914C7X5-F1
#
_entry.id   AF-A0A914C7X5-F1
#
_cell.length_a   1.000
_cell.length_b   1.000
_cell.length_c   1.000
_cell.angle_alpha   90.00
_cell.angle_beta   90.00
_cell.angle_gamma   90.00
#
_symmetry.space_group_name_H-M   'P 1'
#
loop_
_entity.id
_entity.type
_entity.pdbx_description
1 polymer ?
#
loop_
_entity_poly.entity_id
_entity_poly.type
_entity_poly.pdbx_seq_one_letter_code
_entity_poly.pdbx_strand_id
1 'polypeptide(L)' 'MSIEYPDRFDKLYGGIKRITDIAVINTLPVTILTSEILKQMVPRNAGIVINIASAASYHQMRYWSIYSSTKA' A
#
# COMPACT_ATOMS: atom_id res chain seq x y z
N MET A 1 10.53 4.83 -10.83
CA MET A 1 10.17 3.40 -10.74
C MET A 1 10.58 2.88 -9.37
N SER A 2 9.77 2.06 -8.70
CA SER A 2 10.05 1.68 -7.30
C SER A 2 11.23 0.71 -7.18
N ILE A 3 11.49 -0.10 -8.21
CA ILE A 3 12.59 -1.08 -8.23
C ILE A 3 13.26 -1.08 -9.61
N GLU A 4 14.48 -0.57 -9.70
CA GLU A 4 15.25 -0.52 -10.95
C GLU A 4 15.87 -1.87 -11.33
N TYR A 5 16.23 -2.70 -10.33
CA TYR A 5 16.82 -4.03 -10.49
C TYR A 5 15.98 -5.07 -9.72
N PRO A 6 14.89 -5.60 -10.31
CA PRO A 6 13.92 -6.46 -9.61
C PRO A 6 14.46 -7.83 -9.18
N ASP A 7 15.51 -8.28 -9.84
CA ASP A 7 16.25 -9.51 -9.57
C ASP A 7 17.36 -9.34 -8.51
N ARG A 8 17.67 -8.10 -8.11
CA ARG A 8 18.82 -7.77 -7.26
C ARG A 8 18.48 -6.85 -6.10
N PHE A 9 18.09 -7.47 -4.98
CA PHE A 9 17.77 -6.76 -3.74
C PHE A 9 18.93 -5.93 -3.18
N ASP A 10 20.17 -6.34 -3.44
CA ASP A 10 21.39 -5.66 -3.01
C ASP A 10 21.65 -4.34 -3.77
N LYS A 11 21.09 -4.21 -4.98
CA LYS A 11 21.22 -3.01 -5.84
C LYS A 11 20.01 -2.09 -5.77
N LEU A 12 19.07 -2.35 -4.85
CA LEU A 12 17.91 -1.50 -4.70
C LEU A 12 18.28 -0.11 -4.19
N TYR A 13 17.87 0.91 -4.92
CA TYR A 13 17.93 2.27 -4.43
C TYR A 13 17.14 2.39 -3.12
N GLY A 14 17.80 2.88 -2.06
CA GLY A 14 17.23 2.94 -0.70
C GLY A 14 17.08 1.59 0.01
N GLY A 15 17.57 0.50 -0.60
CA GLY A 15 17.64 -0.84 -0.02
C GLY A 15 16.30 -1.41 0.45
N ILE A 16 16.39 -2.39 1.36
CA ILE A 16 15.21 -3.03 1.97
C ILE A 16 14.32 -2.02 2.71
N LYS A 17 14.93 -0.99 3.31
CA LYS A 17 14.19 0.04 4.05
C LYS A 17 13.14 0.71 3.16
N ARG A 18 13.49 1.07 1.92
CA ARG A 18 12.54 1.67 0.97
C ARG A 18 11.38 0.74 0.65
N ILE A 19 11.62 -0.56 0.49
CA ILE A 19 10.55 -1.55 0.26
C ILE A 19 9.60 -1.55 1.45
N THR A 20 10.14 -1.66 2.66
CA THR A 20 9.36 -1.67 3.90
C THR A 20 8.58 -0.38 4.06
N ASP A 21 9.19 0.77 3.79
CA ASP A 21 8.53 2.07 3.87
C ASP A 21 7.33 2.14 2.89
N ILE A 22 7.49 1.67 1.64
CA ILE A 22 6.40 1.62 0.65
C ILE A 22 5.27 0.68 1.09
N ALA A 23 5.62 -0.47 1.67
CA ALA A 23 4.64 -1.42 2.18
C ALA A 23 3.84 -0.80 3.33
N VAL A 24 4.55 -0.31 4.35
CA VAL A 24 3.96 0.25 5.56
C VAL A 24 3.09 1.46 5.24
N ILE A 25 3.58 2.41 4.45
CA ILE A 25 2.85 3.67 4.21
C ILE A 25 1.54 3.46 3.44
N ASN A 26 1.45 2.42 2.60
CA ASN A 26 0.26 2.16 1.79
C ASN A 26 -0.77 1.26 2.48
N THR A 27 -0.35 0.37 3.38
CA THR A 27 -1.25 -0.64 3.98
C THR A 27 -1.60 -0.33 5.43
N LEU A 28 -0.64 0.14 6.23
CA LEU A 28 -0.84 0.28 7.67
C LEU A 28 -1.77 1.45 8.03
N PRO A 29 -1.62 2.67 7.47
CA PRO A 29 -2.50 3.78 7.79
C PRO A 29 -3.97 3.48 7.47
N VAL A 30 -4.27 2.94 6.29
CA VAL A 30 -5.66 2.61 5.90
C VAL A 30 -6.26 1.56 6.83
N THR A 31 -5.46 0.58 7.28
CA THR A 31 -5.90 -0.44 8.22
C THR A 31 -6.22 0.16 9.59
N ILE A 32 -5.29 0.92 10.17
CA ILE A 32 -5.46 1.52 11.50
C ILE A 32 -6.61 2.52 11.49
N LEU A 33 -6.65 3.44 10.53
CA LEU A 33 -7.68 4.48 10.47
C LEU A 33 -9.07 3.89 10.25
N THR A 34 -9.19 2.87 9.38
CA THR A 34 -10.46 2.16 9.18
C THR A 34 -10.90 1.44 10.45
N SER A 35 -9.98 0.75 11.13
CA SER A 35 -10.26 0.08 12.41
C SER A 35 -10.76 1.06 13.48
N GLU A 36 -10.13 2.22 13.59
CA GLU A 36 -10.50 3.21 14.60
C GLU A 36 -11.84 3.91 14.30
N ILE A 37 -12.09 4.28 13.04
CA ILE A 37 -13.34 4.98 12.69
C ILE A 37 -14.56 4.04 12.72
N LEU A 38 -14.37 2.76 12.43
CA LEU A 38 -15.45 1.75 12.48
C LEU A 38 -16.10 1.66 13.87
N LYS A 39 -15.33 1.88 14.95
CA LYS A 39 -15.86 1.92 16.32
C LYS A 39 -16.97 2.95 16.51
N GLN A 40 -16.96 4.03 15.73
CA GLN A 40 -17.99 5.08 15.75
C GLN A 40 -19.06 4.89 14.67
N MET A 41 -18.69 4.34 13.51
CA MET A 41 -19.61 4.16 12.38
C MET A 41 -20.62 3.04 12.62
N VAL A 42 -20.19 1.92 13.22
CA VAL A 42 -21.05 0.75 13.45
C VAL A 42 -22.20 1.06 14.40
N PRO A 43 -21.98 1.65 15.61
CA PRO A 43 -23.09 1.99 16.50
C PRO A 43 -24.04 3.03 15.91
N ARG A 44 -23.53 3.95 15.09
CA ARG A 44 -24.33 4.97 14.39
C ARG A 44 -25.12 4.38 13.21
N ASN A 45 -24.81 3.16 12.79
CA ASN A 45 -25.33 2.51 11.58
C ASN A 45 -25.21 3.41 10.32
N ALA A 46 -24.14 4.21 10.26
CA ALA A 46 -23.94 5.15 9.16
C ALA A 46 -22.47 5.56 8.96
N GLY A 47 -22.02 5.51 7.72
CA GLY A 47 -20.79 6.11 7.23
C GLY A 47 -20.20 5.35 6.03
N ILE A 48 -19.27 5.99 5.33
CA ILE A 48 -18.56 5.42 4.18
C ILE A 48 -17.06 5.64 4.36
N VAL A 49 -16.25 4.59 4.12
CA VAL A 49 -14.79 4.69 4.03
C VAL A 49 -14.41 4.58 2.56
N ILE A 50 -13.57 5.51 2.08
CA ILE A 50 -13.06 5.53 0.71
C ILE A 50 -11.54 5.40 0.76
N ASN A 51 -11.01 4.27 0.29
CA ASN A 51 -9.58 4.05 0.13
C ASN A 51 -9.15 4.36 -1.30
N ILE A 52 -8.01 5.06 -1.44
CA ILE A 52 -7.47 5.41 -2.76
C ILE A 52 -6.56 4.30 -3.28
N ALA A 53 -7.08 3.57 -4.26
CA ALA A 53 -6.39 2.54 -5.01
C ALA A 53 -5.59 3.13 -6.19
N SER A 54 -5.09 2.26 -7.06
CA SER A 54 -4.40 2.62 -8.31
C SER A 54 -4.67 1.56 -9.37
N ALA A 55 -4.69 1.94 -10.65
CA ALA A 55 -4.78 0.97 -11.75
C ALA A 55 -3.64 -0.07 -11.72
N ALA A 56 -2.51 0.27 -11.07
CA ALA A 56 -1.40 -0.64 -10.83
C ALA A 56 -1.77 -1.86 -9.96
N SER A 57 -2.89 -1.84 -9.24
CA SER A 57 -3.36 -3.02 -8.49
C SER A 57 -3.87 -4.14 -9.40
N TYR A 58 -4.46 -3.76 -10.54
CA TYR A 58 -5.05 -4.69 -11.51
C TYR A 58 -4.09 -5.02 -12.66
N HIS A 59 -3.12 -4.15 -12.93
CA HIS A 59 -2.15 -4.32 -14.00
C HIS A 59 -0.75 -4.51 -13.42
N GLN A 60 -0.09 -5.63 -13.75
CA GLN A 60 1.29 -5.85 -13.38
C GLN A 60 2.21 -4.89 -14.13
N MET A 61 2.50 -3.74 -13.52
CA MET A 61 3.37 -2.74 -14.08
C MET A 61 4.83 -3.10 -13.80
N ARG A 62 5.62 -3.22 -14.88
CA ARG A 62 7.05 -3.54 -14.78
C ARG A 62 7.74 -2.54 -13.85
N TYR A 63 8.60 -3.04 -12.95
CA TYR A 63 9.36 -2.26 -11.96
C TYR A 63 8.55 -1.65 -10.79
N TRP A 64 7.27 -2.00 -10.68
CA TRP A 64 6.35 -1.47 -9.67
C TRP A 64 5.78 -2.57 -8.77
N SER A 65 6.44 -3.73 -8.67
CA SER A 65 5.91 -4.91 -7.95
C SER A 65 5.47 -4.59 -6.53
N ILE A 66 6.32 -3.99 -5.71
CA ILE A 66 6.00 -3.66 -4.31
C ILE A 66 4.86 -2.66 -4.19
N TYR A 67 4.85 -1.60 -5.01
CA TYR A 67 3.76 -0.62 -4.99
C TYR A 67 2.44 -1.24 -5.48
N SER A 68 2.49 -2.04 -6.54
CA SER A 68 1.31 -2.69 -7.12
C SER A 68 0.70 -3.66 -6.10
N SER A 69 1.54 -4.44 -5.41
CA SER A 69 1.13 -5.34 -4.33
C SER A 69 0.47 -4.63 -3.16
N THR A 70 0.80 -3.37 -2.87
CA THR A 70 0.20 -2.63 -1.74
C THR A 70 -1.09 -1.91 -2.11
N LYS A 71 -1.47 -1.95 -3.40
CA LYS A 71 -2.72 -1.38 -3.91
C LYS A 71 -3.75 -2.44 -4.32
N ALA A 72 -3.34 -3.69 -4.47
CA ALA A 72 -4.19 -4.86 -4.65
C ALA A 72 -4.92 -5.20 -3.36
#